data_AF-A0A8C3ALF1-F1
#
_entry.id   AF-A0A8C3ALF1-F1
#
_cell.length_a   1.000
_cell.length_b   1.000
_cell.length_c   1.000
_cell.angle_alpha   90.00
_cell.angle_beta   90.00
_cell.angle_gamma   90.00
#
_symmetry.space_group_name_H-M   'P 1'
#
loop_
_entity.id
_entity.type
_entity.pdbx_description
1 polymer ?
#
loop_
_entity_poly.entity_id
_entity_poly.type
_entity_poly.pdbx_seq_one_letter_code
_entity_poly.pdbx_strand_id
1 'polypeptide(L)'
;MYTCCVERINYDDFFEKCSLPDTLNSWFLVAQLHVWMCLVRMRQEGREGKYMCQFMVHSMWEDVEQRSKIMGIDAIQRKEGMRAMTEMFYAALFGYDEGILSDDSVLAAALWRNLFNSECEDPEQLELMVGYVRKQMQYVDSLDGDDLILTGEVKWRPLVEQNAQSILKVATPTYNDTGL
;
A
#
# COMPACT_ATOMS: atom_id res chain seq x y z
N MET A 1 -10.71 9.21 -1.17
CA MET A 1 -9.43 8.47 -1.27
C MET A 1 -9.28 7.37 -0.24
N TYR A 2 -9.30 7.63 1.08
CA TYR A 2 -9.13 6.58 2.10
C TYR A 2 -10.08 5.38 1.92
N THR A 3 -11.37 5.62 1.66
CA THR A 3 -12.36 4.58 1.37
C THR A 3 -11.94 3.62 0.25
N CYS A 4 -11.25 4.12 -0.78
CA CYS A 4 -10.74 3.25 -1.86
C CYS A 4 -9.68 2.27 -1.35
N CYS A 5 -8.91 2.63 -0.32
CA CYS A 5 -7.86 1.79 0.27
C CYS A 5 -8.41 0.68 1.17
N VAL A 6 -9.68 0.76 1.60
CA VAL A 6 -10.24 -0.16 2.61
C VAL A 6 -11.57 -0.81 2.25
N GLU A 7 -12.37 -0.23 1.36
CA GLU A 7 -13.64 -0.82 0.91
C GLU A 7 -13.57 -1.39 -0.50
N ARG A 8 -12.60 -0.97 -1.31
CA ARG A 8 -12.46 -1.37 -2.71
C ARG A 8 -11.26 -2.29 -2.96
N ILE A 9 -10.81 -2.97 -1.90
CA ILE A 9 -9.76 -3.98 -1.93
C ILE A 9 -10.40 -5.33 -1.68
N ASN A 10 -10.02 -6.32 -2.50
CA ASN A 10 -10.41 -7.71 -2.26
C ASN A 10 -9.46 -8.32 -1.21
N TYR A 11 -9.77 -8.15 0.08
CA TYR A 11 -8.92 -8.65 1.17
C TYR A 11 -8.76 -10.18 1.17
N ASP A 12 -9.78 -10.91 0.71
CA ASP A 12 -9.75 -12.38 0.64
C ASP A 12 -8.60 -12.86 -0.25
N ASP A 13 -8.36 -12.20 -1.39
CA ASP A 13 -7.23 -12.53 -2.27
C ASP A 13 -5.89 -12.33 -1.55
N PHE A 14 -5.73 -11.26 -0.77
CA PHE A 14 -4.49 -11.02 -0.03
C PHE A 14 -4.32 -12.05 1.07
N PHE A 15 -5.37 -12.36 1.82
CA PHE A 15 -5.30 -13.31 2.92
C PHE A 15 -5.00 -14.72 2.41
N GLU A 16 -5.63 -15.14 1.32
CA GLU A 16 -5.40 -16.44 0.71
C GLU A 16 -4.01 -16.52 0.04
N LYS A 17 -3.68 -15.57 -0.86
CA LYS A 17 -2.45 -15.66 -1.66
C LYS A 17 -1.19 -15.34 -0.87
N CYS A 18 -1.29 -14.48 0.14
CA CYS A 18 -0.15 -14.13 1.00
C CYS A 18 -0.15 -14.91 2.33
N SER A 19 -1.05 -15.88 2.50
CA SER A 19 -1.18 -16.67 3.74
C SER A 19 -1.29 -15.81 5.01
N LEU A 20 -1.94 -14.65 4.91
CA LEU A 20 -2.09 -13.74 6.05
C LEU A 20 -3.25 -14.24 6.93
N PRO A 21 -3.08 -14.30 8.26
CA PRO A 21 -4.15 -14.73 9.15
C PRO A 21 -5.28 -13.69 9.18
N ASP A 22 -6.53 -14.11 9.28
CA ASP A 22 -7.67 -13.19 9.36
C ASP A 22 -7.70 -12.46 10.72
N THR A 23 -7.00 -11.33 10.79
CA THR A 23 -6.81 -10.53 12.00
C THR A 23 -6.89 -9.04 11.68
N LEU A 24 -7.14 -8.22 12.71
CA LEU A 24 -7.07 -6.76 12.60
C LEU A 24 -5.70 -6.30 12.07
N ASN A 25 -4.62 -6.99 12.47
CA ASN A 25 -3.28 -6.67 12.01
C ASN A 25 -3.13 -6.94 10.52
N SER A 26 -3.53 -8.10 10.02
CA SER A 26 -3.44 -8.42 8.58
C SER A 26 -4.28 -7.46 7.73
N TRP A 27 -5.49 -7.13 8.20
CA TRP A 27 -6.29 -6.08 7.56
C TRP A 27 -5.54 -4.73 7.52
N PHE A 28 -4.93 -4.34 8.64
CA PHE A 28 -4.16 -3.10 8.75
C PHE A 28 -2.95 -3.10 7.81
N LEU A 29 -2.21 -4.23 7.72
CA LEU A 29 -1.04 -4.38 6.85
C LEU A 29 -1.38 -4.16 5.36
N VAL A 30 -2.50 -4.73 4.90
CA VAL A 30 -2.99 -4.52 3.54
C VAL A 30 -3.50 -3.08 3.37
N ALA A 31 -4.27 -2.55 4.32
CA ALA A 31 -4.78 -1.17 4.25
C ALA A 31 -3.64 -0.14 4.20
N GLN A 32 -2.63 -0.26 5.06
CA GLN A 32 -1.50 0.68 5.11
C GLN A 32 -0.67 0.67 3.83
N LEU A 33 -0.55 -0.47 3.14
CA LEU A 33 0.18 -0.57 1.88
C LEU A 33 -0.50 0.30 0.82
N HIS A 34 -1.83 0.22 0.72
CA HIS A 34 -2.63 1.04 -0.20
C HIS A 34 -2.62 2.52 0.18
N VAL A 35 -2.73 2.82 1.48
CA VAL A 35 -2.58 4.18 1.99
C VAL A 35 -1.22 4.74 1.61
N TRP A 36 -0.12 4.00 1.83
CA TRP A 36 1.23 4.43 1.46
C TRP A 36 1.34 4.78 -0.03
N MET A 37 0.82 3.94 -0.93
CA MET A 37 0.85 4.22 -2.38
C MET A 37 0.14 5.55 -2.71
N CYS A 38 -1.02 5.82 -2.10
CA CYS A 38 -1.70 7.11 -2.23
C CYS A 38 -0.90 8.26 -1.61
N LEU A 39 -0.25 8.07 -0.46
CA LEU A 39 0.57 9.11 0.16
C LEU A 39 1.75 9.50 -0.75
N VAL A 40 2.42 8.53 -1.37
CA VAL A 40 3.52 8.79 -2.32
C VAL A 40 3.02 9.66 -3.49
N ARG A 41 1.87 9.33 -4.07
CA ARG A 41 1.27 10.10 -5.17
C ARG A 41 0.87 11.50 -4.74
N MET A 42 0.17 11.63 -3.62
CA MET A 42 -0.37 12.92 -3.15
C MET A 42 0.72 13.88 -2.68
N ARG A 43 1.90 13.41 -2.27
CA ARG A 43 3.02 14.31 -1.93
C ARG A 43 3.51 15.15 -3.11
N GLN A 44 3.22 14.74 -4.34
CA GLN A 44 3.57 15.48 -5.55
C GLN A 44 2.64 16.69 -5.79
N GLU A 45 1.45 16.71 -5.17
CA GLU A 45 0.38 17.69 -5.41
C GLU A 45 0.42 18.90 -4.46
N GLY A 46 1.62 19.30 -4.05
CA GLY A 46 1.84 20.50 -3.25
C GLY A 46 1.01 20.57 -1.95
N ARG A 47 0.34 21.70 -1.73
CA ARG A 47 -0.37 21.99 -0.47
C ARG A 47 -1.63 21.13 -0.30
N GLU A 48 -2.41 20.96 -1.36
CA GLU A 48 -3.65 20.19 -1.32
C GLU A 48 -3.36 18.70 -1.10
N GLY A 49 -2.37 18.17 -1.80
CA GLY A 49 -1.86 16.82 -1.59
C GLY A 49 -1.37 16.57 -0.17
N LYS A 50 -0.70 17.55 0.47
CA LYS A 50 -0.31 17.45 1.88
C LYS A 50 -1.51 17.36 2.82
N TYR A 51 -2.58 18.12 2.57
CA TYR A 51 -3.82 18.02 3.35
C TYR A 51 -4.50 16.66 3.15
N MET A 52 -4.56 16.17 1.92
CA MET A 52 -5.10 14.83 1.61
C MET A 52 -4.31 13.74 2.36
N CYS A 53 -2.98 13.82 2.37
CA CYS A 53 -2.13 12.91 3.14
C CYS A 53 -2.48 12.88 4.63
N GLN A 54 -2.65 14.06 5.24
CA GLN A 54 -3.02 14.18 6.65
C GLN A 54 -4.38 13.56 6.94
N PHE A 55 -5.36 13.85 6.09
CA PHE A 55 -6.70 13.30 6.21
C PHE A 55 -6.70 11.77 6.10
N MET A 56 -5.98 11.21 5.12
CA MET A 56 -5.87 9.77 4.93
C MET A 56 -5.27 9.05 6.15
N VAL A 57 -4.17 9.56 6.70
CA VAL A 57 -3.55 8.96 7.89
C VAL A 57 -4.47 9.09 9.11
N HIS A 58 -5.14 10.23 9.26
CA HIS A 58 -6.11 10.42 10.34
C HIS A 58 -7.27 9.42 10.25
N SER A 59 -7.93 9.32 9.09
CA SER A 59 -9.02 8.36 8.87
C SER A 59 -8.59 6.91 9.06
N MET A 60 -7.34 6.57 8.69
CA MET A 60 -6.80 5.23 8.93
C MET A 60 -6.75 4.88 10.41
N TRP A 61 -6.28 5.79 11.26
CA TRP A 61 -6.20 5.55 12.69
C TRP A 61 -7.56 5.54 13.38
N GLU A 62 -8.51 6.37 12.91
CA GLU A 62 -9.90 6.31 13.36
C GLU A 62 -10.54 4.94 13.04
N ASP A 63 -10.31 4.40 11.84
CA ASP A 63 -10.86 3.08 11.45
C ASP A 63 -10.22 1.94 12.27
N VAL A 64 -8.90 1.98 12.48
CA VAL A 64 -8.21 1.02 13.37
C VAL A 64 -8.81 1.07 14.77
N GLU A 65 -9.02 2.26 15.33
CA GLU A 65 -9.62 2.42 16.65
C GLU A 65 -11.06 1.88 16.68
N GLN A 66 -11.87 2.22 15.69
CA GLN A 66 -13.26 1.78 15.60
C GLN A 66 -13.37 0.26 15.47
N ARG A 67 -12.62 -0.35 14.55
CA ARG A 67 -12.61 -1.81 14.36
C ARG A 67 -12.14 -2.53 15.61
N SER A 68 -11.09 -2.03 16.27
CA SER A 68 -10.60 -2.61 17.52
C SER A 68 -11.67 -2.63 18.63
N LYS A 69 -12.51 -1.59 18.71
CA LYS A 69 -13.66 -1.53 19.64
C LYS A 69 -14.75 -2.51 19.25
N ILE A 70 -15.09 -2.59 17.96
CA ILE A 70 -16.12 -3.51 17.44
C ILE A 70 -15.73 -4.98 17.70
N MET A 71 -14.45 -5.30 17.56
CA MET A 71 -13.91 -6.64 17.84
C MET A 71 -13.81 -6.97 19.33
N GLY A 72 -14.18 -6.04 20.22
CA GLY A 72 -14.17 -6.27 21.67
C GLY A 72 -12.78 -6.35 22.29
N ILE A 73 -11.75 -5.79 21.64
CA ILE A 73 -10.39 -5.78 22.19
C ILE A 73 -10.35 -4.85 23.40
N ASP A 74 -9.76 -5.33 24.51
CA ASP A 74 -9.67 -4.56 25.75
C ASP A 74 -8.92 -3.22 25.56
N ALA A 75 -9.26 -2.21 26.36
CA ALA A 75 -8.69 -0.88 26.25
C ALA A 75 -7.16 -0.84 26.42
N ILE A 76 -6.58 -1.67 27.30
CA ILE A 76 -5.14 -1.75 27.52
C ILE A 76 -4.48 -2.36 26.29
N GLN A 77 -4.98 -3.51 25.83
CA GLN A 77 -4.48 -4.20 24.63
C GLN A 77 -4.61 -3.33 23.38
N ARG A 78 -5.70 -2.57 23.24
CA ARG A 78 -5.87 -1.60 22.14
C ARG A 78 -4.80 -0.53 22.16
N LYS A 79 -4.46 0.02 23.32
CA LYS A 79 -3.43 1.05 23.45
C LYS A 79 -2.05 0.51 23.07
N GLU A 80 -1.73 -0.70 23.51
CA GLU A 80 -0.47 -1.38 23.17
C GLU A 80 -0.40 -1.74 21.68
N GLY A 81 -1.48 -2.32 21.14
CA GLY A 81 -1.60 -2.64 19.72
C GLY A 81 -1.50 -1.40 18.82
N MET A 82 -2.17 -0.31 19.17
CA MET A 82 -2.07 0.97 18.43
C MET A 82 -0.64 1.50 18.38
N ARG A 83 0.11 1.38 19.49
CA ARG A 83 1.52 1.77 19.53
C ARG A 83 2.35 0.89 18.60
N ALA A 84 2.18 -0.42 18.66
CA ALA A 84 2.90 -1.36 17.79
C ALA A 84 2.58 -1.11 16.31
N MET A 85 1.30 -0.93 15.96
CA MET A 85 0.87 -0.61 14.59
C MET A 85 1.44 0.73 14.10
N THR A 86 1.58 1.72 14.98
CA THR A 86 2.21 3.02 14.64
C THR A 86 3.70 2.84 14.30
N GLU A 87 4.43 2.05 15.10
CA GLU A 87 5.84 1.73 14.85
C GLU A 87 6.00 0.97 13.53
N MET A 88 5.13 -0.02 13.27
CA MET A 88 5.06 -0.75 12.01
C MET A 88 4.76 0.16 10.81
N PHE A 89 3.84 1.11 10.97
CA PHE A 89 3.50 2.07 9.91
C PHE A 89 4.70 2.91 9.49
N TYR A 90 5.43 3.47 10.45
CA TYR A 90 6.63 4.26 10.12
C TYR A 90 7.72 3.41 9.48
N ALA A 91 7.96 2.20 9.99
CA ALA A 91 8.93 1.27 9.38
C ALA A 91 8.55 0.90 7.94
N ALA A 92 7.25 0.68 7.69
CA ALA A 92 6.70 0.40 6.37
C ALA A 92 6.89 1.59 5.41
N LEU A 93 6.60 2.82 5.84
CA LEU A 93 6.81 4.02 5.01
C LEU A 93 8.26 4.11 4.52
N PHE A 94 9.25 4.00 5.42
CA PHE A 94 10.65 4.09 5.03
C PHE A 94 11.08 2.91 4.16
N GLY A 95 10.68 1.69 4.52
CA GLY A 95 11.05 0.49 3.76
C GLY A 95 10.47 0.48 2.35
N TYR A 96 9.21 0.90 2.19
CA TYR A 96 8.57 0.94 0.87
C TYR A 96 9.07 2.11 0.02
N ASP A 97 9.33 3.29 0.62
CA ASP A 97 9.96 4.42 -0.09
C ASP A 97 11.35 4.03 -0.63
N GLU A 98 12.18 3.35 0.17
CA GLU A 98 13.48 2.83 -0.28
C GLU A 98 13.31 1.76 -1.36
N GLY A 99 12.41 0.79 -1.14
CA GLY A 99 12.19 -0.32 -2.06
C GLY A 99 11.69 0.12 -3.44
N ILE A 100 10.74 1.05 -3.49
CA ILE A 100 10.19 1.50 -4.78
C ILE A 100 11.21 2.30 -5.61
N LEU A 101 12.13 3.01 -4.96
CA LEU A 101 13.21 3.77 -5.63
C LEU A 101 14.41 2.89 -6.02
N SER A 102 14.48 1.67 -5.48
CA SER A 102 15.56 0.72 -5.71
C SER A 102 15.12 -0.43 -6.64
N ASP A 103 15.77 -1.57 -6.56
CA ASP A 103 15.40 -2.78 -7.31
C ASP A 103 14.36 -3.66 -6.57
N ASP A 104 13.90 -4.69 -7.26
CA ASP A 104 12.87 -5.61 -6.78
C ASP A 104 13.31 -6.46 -5.59
N SER A 105 14.63 -6.67 -5.40
CA SER A 105 15.12 -7.39 -4.23
C SER A 105 14.99 -6.55 -2.96
N VAL A 106 15.24 -5.25 -3.05
CA VAL A 106 15.06 -4.31 -1.94
C VAL A 106 13.58 -4.15 -1.61
N LEU A 107 12.72 -4.03 -2.64
CA LEU A 107 11.27 -3.97 -2.45
C LEU A 107 10.71 -5.27 -1.85
N ALA A 108 11.15 -6.43 -2.33
CA ALA A 108 10.79 -7.73 -1.75
C ALA A 108 11.18 -7.80 -0.27
N ALA A 109 12.40 -7.36 0.08
CA ALA A 109 12.85 -7.35 1.47
C ALA A 109 12.02 -6.40 2.35
N ALA A 110 11.60 -5.25 1.83
CA ALA A 110 10.72 -4.33 2.54
C ALA A 110 9.32 -4.93 2.76
N LEU A 111 8.76 -5.59 1.75
CA LEU A 111 7.48 -6.31 1.85
C LEU A 111 7.57 -7.47 2.83
N TRP A 112 8.63 -8.27 2.76
CA TRP A 112 8.88 -9.37 3.69
C TRP A 112 8.89 -8.88 5.15
N ARG A 113 9.62 -7.80 5.44
CA ARG A 113 9.68 -7.25 6.81
C ARG A 113 8.35 -6.69 7.29
N ASN A 114 7.64 -5.95 6.44
CA ASN A 114 6.51 -5.12 6.89
C ASN A 114 5.13 -5.72 6.60
N LEU A 115 4.92 -6.37 5.46
CA LEU A 115 3.66 -7.01 5.09
C LEU A 115 3.56 -8.44 5.65
N PHE A 116 4.68 -9.16 5.66
CA PHE A 116 4.73 -10.55 6.16
C PHE A 116 5.30 -10.66 7.57
N ASN A 117 5.59 -9.54 8.26
CA ASN A 117 6.21 -9.53 9.60
C ASN A 117 7.49 -10.36 9.71
N SER A 118 8.27 -10.47 8.62
CA SER A 118 9.45 -11.36 8.54
C SER A 118 9.13 -12.86 8.60
N GLU A 119 7.88 -13.24 8.34
CA GLU A 119 7.35 -14.60 8.39
C GLU A 119 6.77 -15.02 7.02
N CYS A 120 7.62 -15.04 5.99
CA CYS A 120 7.28 -15.60 4.69
C CYS A 120 8.46 -16.40 4.15
N GLU A 121 8.23 -17.69 3.89
CA GLU A 121 9.23 -18.62 3.36
C GLU A 121 9.03 -18.92 1.87
N ASP A 122 7.91 -18.48 1.28
CA ASP A 122 7.56 -18.70 -0.12
C ASP A 122 7.95 -17.48 -0.98
N PRO A 123 9.00 -17.60 -1.83
CA PRO A 123 9.41 -16.52 -2.70
C PRO A 123 8.35 -16.10 -3.73
N GLU A 124 7.41 -17.00 -4.10
CA GLU A 124 6.35 -16.68 -5.06
C GLU A 124 5.37 -15.64 -4.49
N GLN A 125 5.12 -15.67 -3.17
CA GLN A 125 4.29 -14.67 -2.50
C GLN A 125 4.96 -13.28 -2.50
N LEU A 126 6.29 -13.24 -2.32
CA LEU A 126 7.05 -12.00 -2.40
C LEU A 126 7.07 -11.45 -3.83
N GLU A 127 7.30 -12.31 -4.82
CA GLU A 127 7.27 -11.93 -6.24
C GLU A 127 5.89 -11.37 -6.63
N LEU A 128 4.81 -12.04 -6.21
CA LEU A 128 3.44 -11.59 -6.42
C LEU A 128 3.22 -10.18 -5.86
N MET A 129 3.66 -9.94 -4.62
CA MET A 129 3.49 -8.65 -3.96
C MET A 129 4.39 -7.55 -4.54
N VAL A 130 5.60 -7.86 -4.96
CA VAL A 130 6.47 -6.93 -5.70
C VAL A 130 5.80 -6.53 -7.01
N GLY A 131 5.36 -7.52 -7.80
CA GLY A 131 4.68 -7.26 -9.07
C GLY A 131 3.39 -6.45 -8.88
N TYR A 132 2.63 -6.76 -7.82
CA TYR A 132 1.46 -5.98 -7.43
C TYR A 132 1.81 -4.52 -7.13
N VAL A 133 2.76 -4.26 -6.23
CA VAL A 133 3.13 -2.90 -5.82
C VAL A 133 3.67 -2.09 -6.99
N ARG A 134 4.56 -2.66 -7.81
CA ARG A 134 5.10 -2.01 -9.02
C ARG A 134 3.97 -1.61 -9.97
N LYS A 135 3.03 -2.53 -10.21
CA LYS A 135 1.87 -2.32 -11.08
C LYS A 135 0.94 -1.23 -10.55
N GLN A 136 0.64 -1.23 -9.25
CA GLN A 136 -0.20 -0.20 -8.65
C GLN A 136 0.49 1.16 -8.68
N MET A 137 1.77 1.24 -8.30
CA MET A 137 2.50 2.50 -8.30
C MET A 137 2.58 3.11 -9.69
N GLN A 138 2.88 2.30 -10.72
CA GLN A 138 2.85 2.77 -12.11
C GLN A 138 1.46 3.30 -12.51
N TYR A 139 0.39 2.62 -12.11
CA TYR A 139 -0.96 3.05 -12.42
C TYR A 139 -1.34 4.34 -11.67
N VAL A 140 -1.13 4.39 -10.36
CA VAL A 140 -1.47 5.54 -9.51
C VAL A 140 -0.66 6.78 -9.94
N ASP A 141 0.61 6.62 -10.27
CA ASP A 141 1.47 7.71 -10.78
C ASP A 141 0.98 8.26 -12.13
N SER A 142 0.33 7.43 -12.96
CA SER A 142 -0.24 7.86 -14.23
C SER A 142 -1.55 8.66 -14.13
N LEU A 143 -2.16 8.73 -12.94
CA LEU A 143 -3.42 9.43 -12.71
C LEU A 143 -3.20 10.96 -12.62
N ASP A 144 -4.17 11.70 -13.14
CA ASP A 144 -4.20 13.16 -13.08
C ASP A 144 -4.34 13.65 -11.63
N GLY A 145 -3.48 14.58 -11.23
CA GLY A 145 -3.40 15.09 -9.86
C GLY A 145 -4.61 15.90 -9.45
N ASP A 146 -5.08 16.78 -10.33
CA ASP A 146 -6.21 17.67 -10.09
C ASP A 146 -7.51 16.85 -9.94
N ASP A 147 -7.72 15.86 -10.82
CA ASP A 147 -8.85 14.93 -10.72
C ASP A 147 -8.77 14.07 -9.45
N LEU A 148 -7.59 13.59 -9.08
CA LEU A 148 -7.39 12.83 -7.86
C LEU A 148 -7.66 13.65 -6.60
N ILE A 149 -7.25 14.92 -6.55
CA ILE A 149 -7.54 15.80 -5.42
C ILE A 149 -9.05 16.05 -5.31
N LEU A 150 -9.70 16.29 -6.45
CA LEU A 150 -11.12 16.62 -6.50
C LEU A 150 -12.01 15.43 -6.14
N THR A 151 -11.72 14.26 -6.70
CA THR A 151 -12.57 13.06 -6.57
C THR A 151 -12.12 12.16 -5.43
N GLY A 152 -10.80 12.10 -5.17
CA GLY A 152 -10.21 11.11 -4.29
C GLY A 152 -10.41 9.68 -4.77
N GLU A 153 -10.65 9.45 -6.06
CA GLU A 153 -11.03 8.15 -6.61
C GLU A 153 -9.80 7.38 -7.11
N VAL A 154 -9.50 6.25 -6.48
CA VAL A 154 -8.45 5.32 -6.94
C VAL A 154 -9.10 3.96 -7.22
N LYS A 155 -8.92 3.47 -8.45
CA LYS A 155 -9.42 2.15 -8.88
C LYS A 155 -8.28 1.14 -8.88
N TRP A 156 -8.07 0.50 -7.74
CA TRP A 156 -7.02 -0.49 -7.59
C TRP A 156 -7.17 -1.63 -8.59
N ARG A 157 -6.04 -2.00 -9.20
CA ARG A 157 -5.98 -3.17 -10.07
C ARG A 157 -6.03 -4.45 -9.21
N PRO A 158 -6.55 -5.58 -9.73
CA PRO A 158 -6.68 -6.81 -8.94
C PRO A 158 -5.31 -7.34 -8.49
N LEU A 159 -5.24 -8.11 -7.40
CA LEU A 159 -3.99 -8.73 -6.95
C LEU A 159 -3.45 -9.68 -8.03
N VAL A 160 -4.31 -10.61 -8.47
CA VAL A 160 -4.03 -11.56 -9.53
C VAL A 160 -4.73 -11.10 -10.82
N GLU A 161 -3.97 -10.91 -11.90
CA GLU A 161 -4.52 -10.57 -13.21
C GLU A 161 -4.95 -11.85 -13.92
N GLN A 162 -6.21 -11.93 -14.36
CA GLN A 162 -6.68 -13.06 -15.17
C GLN A 162 -6.23 -12.97 -16.64
N ASN A 163 -5.82 -11.78 -17.10
CA ASN A 163 -5.41 -11.51 -18.48
C ASN A 163 -4.06 -10.77 -18.54
N ALA A 164 -3.04 -11.38 -19.15
CA ALA A 164 -1.69 -10.83 -19.25
C ALA A 164 -1.60 -9.50 -20.04
N GLN A 165 -2.63 -9.14 -20.82
CA GLN A 165 -2.67 -7.90 -21.60
C GLN A 165 -2.93 -6.64 -20.77
N SER A 166 -3.37 -6.77 -19.51
CA SER A 166 -3.52 -5.63 -18.61
C SER A 166 -2.18 -5.15 -18.05
N ILE A 167 -1.13 -5.97 -18.10
CA ILE A 167 0.20 -5.64 -17.57
C ILE A 167 0.72 -4.43 -18.37
N LEU A 168 0.88 -3.29 -17.69
CA LEU A 168 1.47 -2.12 -18.31
C LEU A 168 2.90 -2.50 -18.70
N LYS A 169 3.24 -2.32 -19.99
CA LYS A 169 4.61 -2.54 -20.43
C LYS A 169 5.53 -1.65 -19.61
N VAL A 170 6.61 -2.21 -19.09
CA VAL A 170 7.68 -1.45 -18.45
C VAL A 170 8.08 -0.35 -19.43
N ALA A 171 7.98 0.91 -19.02
CA ALA A 171 8.46 2.01 -19.82
C ALA A 171 9.98 1.84 -19.95
N THR A 172 10.44 1.38 -21.12
CA THR A 172 11.87 1.40 -21.43
C THR A 172 12.34 2.85 -21.37
N PRO A 173 13.46 3.14 -20.70
CA PRO A 173 14.02 4.48 -20.73
C PRO A 173 14.26 4.85 -22.19
N THR A 174 13.54 5.86 -22.69
CA THR A 174 13.87 6.51 -23.95
C THR A 174 15.18 7.25 -23.71
N TYR A 175 16.30 6.55 -23.90
CA TYR A 175 17.54 7.23 -24.20
C TYR A 175 17.30 7.98 -25.51
N ASN A 176 17.07 9.29 -25.38
CA ASN A 176 17.23 10.19 -26.50
C ASN A 176 18.72 10.20 -26.84
N ASP A 177 19.14 9.30 -27.73
CA ASP A 177 20.46 9.28 -28.36
C ASP A 177 20.72 10.54 -29.23
N THR A 178 19.89 11.57 -29.12
CA THR A 178 20.16 12.91 -29.63
C THR A 178 20.90 13.73 -28.57
N GLY A 179 22.07 13.26 -28.17
CA GLY A 179 23.04 14.00 -27.37
C GLY A 179 24.32 14.20 -28.18
N LEU A 180 24.48 15.42 -28.70
CA LEU A 180 25.69 16.13 -29.18
C LEU A 180 27.00 15.33 -29.33
#